data_AF-A0A2T1CVK6-F1
#
_entry.id   AF-A0A2T1CVK6-F1
#
_cell.length_a   1.000
_cell.length_b   1.000
_cell.length_c   1.000
_cell.angle_alpha   90.00
_cell.angle_beta   90.00
_cell.angle_gamma   90.00
#
_symmetry.space_group_name_H-M   'P 1'
#
loop_
_entity.id
_entity.type
_entity.pdbx_description
1 polymer ?
#
loop_
_entity_poly.entity_id
_entity_poly.type
_entity_poly.pdbx_seq_one_letter_code
_entity_poly.pdbx_strand_id
1 'polypeptide(L)'
;MLADKFILDLECVDLQNKELLPDYSGIYYVIDRQHLIWYIGRSVNLQQRWNNIVNPHHRYHQLLTIATQKNTEFFIYYSQEKKNNLNKLEKTQIAKYQPCLNYTPVAKNKYFNSNSVQNYKLRKYSYSNSNLNTSLTILSDIKNHQNKYMQETINSIQNLSNNNSSLEQFKRKFINIKNKDLKLNLELEICVDSQNKLFVRHYMHSIFCYRIDIEDLKDKDSIEDCISTLESHFECLYEHSLRWLGYKLSCKEILLIDEEEQIEIETQAIMLPFRLFVELIEYQWMTDRNLSENLENQDLEWFKEKCLNFKIAKYLHDNDWTLYKLIEQLETA
;
A
#
# COMPACT_ATOMS: atom_id res chain seq x y z
N MET A 1 -6.57 16.86 -8.77
CA MET A 1 -7.35 17.85 -9.55
C MET A 1 -6.63 18.16 -10.85
N LEU A 2 -7.37 18.48 -11.91
CA LEU A 2 -6.79 18.91 -13.19
C LEU A 2 -6.31 20.37 -13.13
N ALA A 3 -5.28 20.69 -13.90
CA ALA A 3 -4.77 22.03 -14.10
C ALA A 3 -5.78 22.87 -14.88
N ASP A 4 -6.02 24.09 -14.40
CA ASP A 4 -6.83 25.06 -15.11
C ASP A 4 -5.97 25.87 -16.09
N LYS A 5 -6.64 26.70 -16.90
CA LYS A 5 -5.99 27.54 -17.90
C LYS A 5 -4.91 28.44 -17.29
N PHE A 6 -5.11 28.90 -16.05
CA PHE A 6 -4.12 29.75 -15.37
C PHE A 6 -2.77 29.05 -15.22
N ILE A 7 -2.73 27.74 -14.90
CA ILE A 7 -1.47 27.02 -14.81
C ILE A 7 -0.93 26.64 -16.19
N LEU A 8 -1.81 26.20 -17.10
CA LEU A 8 -1.39 25.74 -18.43
C LEU A 8 -0.85 26.87 -19.33
N ASP A 9 -1.17 28.12 -19.01
CA ASP A 9 -0.61 29.30 -19.68
C ASP A 9 0.78 29.71 -19.11
N LEU A 10 1.29 29.03 -18.06
CA LEU A 10 2.61 29.32 -17.49
C LEU A 10 3.76 28.71 -18.31
N GLU A 11 4.95 29.26 -18.14
CA GLU A 11 6.18 28.62 -18.62
C GLU A 11 6.39 27.26 -17.95
N CYS A 12 6.88 26.28 -18.71
CA CYS A 12 7.16 24.95 -18.20
C CYS A 12 8.44 24.35 -18.78
N VAL A 13 9.02 23.41 -18.04
CA VAL A 13 10.08 22.53 -18.51
C VAL A 13 9.68 21.07 -18.26
N ASP A 14 10.22 20.15 -19.06
CA ASP A 14 10.16 18.73 -18.74
C ASP A 14 10.88 18.47 -17.40
N LEU A 15 10.35 17.57 -16.57
CA LEU A 15 11.00 17.14 -15.33
C LEU A 15 12.43 16.61 -15.57
N GLN A 16 12.69 16.00 -16.73
CA GLN A 16 14.03 15.55 -17.13
C GLN A 16 14.99 16.73 -17.34
N ASN A 17 14.46 17.88 -17.76
CA ASN A 17 15.21 19.09 -18.08
C ASN A 17 15.11 20.16 -16.98
N LYS A 18 14.93 19.75 -15.72
CA LYS A 18 14.77 20.64 -14.55
C LYS A 18 15.96 21.59 -14.31
N GLU A 19 17.11 21.36 -14.94
CA GLU A 19 18.27 22.25 -14.95
C GLU A 19 18.00 23.58 -15.67
N LEU A 20 17.00 23.60 -16.57
CA LEU A 20 16.54 24.78 -17.30
C LEU A 20 15.61 25.68 -16.47
N LEU A 21 15.29 25.32 -15.23
CA LEU A 21 14.49 26.17 -14.34
C LEU A 21 15.22 27.48 -14.03
N PRO A 22 14.49 28.60 -13.88
CA PRO A 22 15.09 29.90 -13.61
C PRO A 22 15.60 30.01 -12.16
N ASP A 23 16.52 30.95 -11.91
CA ASP A 23 17.17 31.16 -10.62
C ASP A 23 16.40 32.12 -9.67
N TYR A 24 15.20 32.56 -10.05
CA TYR A 24 14.37 33.43 -9.22
C TYR A 24 13.49 32.68 -8.22
N SER A 25 12.88 33.43 -7.29
CA SER A 25 11.86 32.92 -6.37
C SER A 25 10.51 32.73 -7.04
N GLY A 26 9.81 31.64 -6.74
CA GLY A 26 8.57 31.31 -7.42
C GLY A 26 7.79 30.15 -6.80
N ILE A 27 6.60 29.92 -7.36
CA ILE A 27 5.78 28.72 -7.17
C ILE A 27 5.98 27.82 -8.39
N TYR A 28 5.96 26.51 -8.16
CA TYR A 28 5.98 25.52 -9.22
C TYR A 28 4.89 24.46 -9.03
N TYR A 29 4.42 23.92 -10.14
CA TYR A 29 3.39 22.90 -10.24
C TYR A 29 3.96 21.75 -11.06
N VAL A 30 3.91 20.54 -10.51
CA VAL A 30 4.30 19.31 -11.21
C VAL A 30 3.04 18.66 -11.75
N ILE A 31 2.97 18.59 -13.08
CA ILE A 31 1.76 18.22 -13.82
C ILE A 31 2.11 17.12 -14.82
N ASP A 32 1.24 16.14 -15.00
CA ASP A 32 1.43 15.09 -15.99
C ASP A 32 0.81 15.43 -17.37
N ARG A 33 0.95 14.52 -18.34
CA ARG A 33 0.35 14.66 -19.68
C ARG A 33 -1.18 14.71 -19.68
N GLN A 34 -1.84 14.23 -18.64
CA GLN A 34 -3.29 14.28 -18.47
C GLN A 34 -3.74 15.57 -17.77
N HIS A 35 -2.81 16.51 -17.55
CA HIS A 35 -3.03 17.75 -16.82
C HIS A 35 -3.39 17.54 -15.34
N LEU A 36 -3.11 16.37 -14.76
CA LEU A 36 -3.30 16.15 -13.33
C LEU A 36 -2.18 16.85 -12.56
N ILE A 37 -2.54 17.62 -11.53
CA ILE A 37 -1.56 18.27 -10.66
C ILE A 37 -1.17 17.28 -9.55
N TRP A 38 0.10 16.87 -9.56
CA TRP A 38 0.65 15.92 -8.60
C TRP A 38 1.26 16.59 -7.38
N TYR A 39 1.95 17.71 -7.59
CA TYR A 39 2.67 18.40 -6.54
C TYR A 39 2.71 19.90 -6.79
N ILE A 40 2.59 20.69 -5.72
CA ILE A 40 2.79 22.13 -5.74
C ILE A 40 3.82 22.47 -4.68
N GLY A 41 4.78 23.30 -5.01
CA GLY A 41 5.73 23.79 -4.02
C GLY A 41 6.24 25.18 -4.34
N ARG A 42 7.01 25.73 -3.40
CA ARG A 42 7.70 27.02 -3.56
C ARG A 42 9.21 26.90 -3.47
N SER A 43 9.91 27.91 -3.97
CA SER A 43 11.32 28.14 -3.67
C SER A 43 11.70 29.61 -3.70
N VAL A 44 12.77 29.97 -2.98
CA VAL A 44 13.43 31.27 -3.13
C VAL A 44 14.37 31.31 -4.35
N ASN A 45 14.70 30.15 -4.92
CA ASN A 45 15.45 29.95 -6.15
C ASN A 45 15.02 28.59 -6.75
N LEU A 46 14.28 28.62 -7.87
CA LEU A 46 13.70 27.40 -8.46
C LEU A 46 14.79 26.46 -8.98
N GLN A 47 15.77 26.98 -9.72
CA GLN A 47 16.89 26.20 -10.23
C GLN A 47 17.63 25.44 -9.13
N GLN A 48 18.06 26.13 -8.07
CA GLN A 48 18.77 25.52 -6.95
C GLN A 48 17.93 24.46 -6.25
N ARG A 49 16.62 24.71 -6.06
CA ARG A 49 15.75 23.76 -5.36
C ARG A 49 15.64 22.40 -6.07
N TRP A 50 15.70 22.39 -7.40
CA TRP A 50 15.58 21.17 -8.19
C TRP A 50 16.93 20.52 -8.55
N ASN A 51 18.02 21.30 -8.57
CA ASN A 51 19.33 20.83 -9.00
C ASN A 51 20.37 20.69 -7.87
N ASN A 52 20.01 20.99 -6.63
CA ASN A 52 20.94 20.85 -5.50
C ASN A 52 21.31 19.38 -5.25
N ILE A 53 22.60 19.06 -5.35
CA ILE A 53 23.15 17.72 -5.12
C ILE A 53 23.10 17.33 -3.64
N VAL A 54 23.35 18.29 -2.74
CA VAL A 54 23.42 18.07 -1.29
C VAL A 54 22.03 17.87 -0.68
N ASN A 55 21.06 18.66 -1.14
CA ASN A 55 19.67 18.56 -0.71
C ASN A 55 18.76 18.47 -1.93
N PRO A 56 18.72 17.29 -2.58
CA PRO A 56 17.91 17.10 -3.77
C PRO A 56 16.45 17.33 -3.44
N HIS A 57 15.68 17.76 -4.46
CA HIS A 57 14.26 17.99 -4.29
C HIS A 57 13.59 16.73 -3.71
N HIS A 58 13.05 16.86 -2.49
CA HIS A 58 12.57 15.72 -1.70
C HIS A 58 11.49 14.85 -2.37
N ARG A 59 10.74 15.38 -3.35
CA ARG A 59 9.77 14.61 -4.15
C ARG A 59 10.31 14.10 -5.48
N TYR A 60 11.51 14.49 -5.90
CA TYR A 60 12.04 14.15 -7.23
C TYR A 60 12.12 12.65 -7.45
N HIS A 61 12.62 11.89 -6.46
CA HIS A 61 12.66 10.43 -6.57
C HIS A 61 11.26 9.83 -6.68
N GLN A 62 10.29 10.30 -5.89
CA GLN A 62 8.91 9.80 -5.97
C GLN A 62 8.30 10.07 -7.35
N LEU A 63 8.53 11.26 -7.91
CA LEU A 63 8.09 11.62 -9.25
C LEU A 63 8.75 10.73 -10.32
N LEU A 64 10.06 10.47 -10.25
CA LEU A 64 10.74 9.54 -11.17
C LEU A 64 10.21 8.11 -11.08
N THR A 65 9.93 7.62 -9.85
CA THR A 65 9.32 6.31 -9.64
C THR A 65 7.96 6.24 -10.31
N ILE A 66 7.10 7.24 -10.10
CA ILE A 66 5.77 7.31 -10.71
C ILE A 66 5.88 7.39 -12.23
N ALA A 67 6.77 8.23 -12.76
CA ALA A 67 7.01 8.39 -14.20
C ALA A 67 7.36 7.04 -14.85
N THR A 68 8.24 6.28 -14.20
CA THR A 68 8.69 4.97 -14.67
C THR A 68 7.58 3.93 -14.58
N GLN A 69 6.90 3.82 -13.43
CA GLN A 69 5.88 2.79 -13.20
C GLN A 69 4.62 3.00 -14.03
N LYS A 70 4.17 4.27 -14.17
CA LYS A 70 2.94 4.62 -14.88
C LYS A 70 3.21 4.99 -16.35
N ASN A 71 4.47 4.90 -16.81
CA ASN A 71 4.90 5.37 -18.13
C ASN A 71 4.34 6.78 -18.44
N THR A 72 4.47 7.67 -17.46
CA THR A 72 3.95 9.04 -17.54
C THR A 72 5.10 10.04 -17.54
N GLU A 73 4.87 11.18 -18.17
CA GLU A 73 5.81 12.29 -18.20
C GLU A 73 5.30 13.41 -17.33
N PHE A 74 6.23 14.11 -16.69
CA PHE A 74 5.95 15.23 -15.83
C PHE A 74 6.56 16.51 -16.38
N PHE A 75 5.83 17.60 -16.20
CA PHE A 75 6.24 18.95 -16.54
C PHE A 75 6.20 19.80 -15.27
N ILE A 76 7.20 20.66 -15.12
CA ILE A 76 7.29 21.63 -14.04
C ILE A 76 6.86 22.97 -14.63
N TYR A 77 5.62 23.37 -14.35
CA TYR A 77 5.12 24.72 -14.64
C TYR A 77 5.54 25.65 -13.51
N TYR A 78 5.88 26.90 -13.79
CA TYR A 78 6.37 27.81 -12.76
C TYR A 78 5.99 29.27 -13.01
N SER A 79 5.93 30.04 -11.91
CA SER A 79 5.69 31.49 -11.96
C SER A 79 6.62 32.22 -10.98
N GLN A 80 7.11 33.40 -11.39
CA GLN A 80 7.92 34.25 -10.53
C GLN A 80 7.06 34.92 -9.45
N GLU A 81 7.54 34.89 -8.21
CA GLU A 81 6.83 35.47 -7.07
C GLU A 81 7.76 36.10 -6.04
N LYS A 82 7.25 37.11 -5.32
CA LYS A 82 8.01 37.77 -4.25
C LYS A 82 8.18 36.82 -3.06
N LYS A 83 9.39 36.77 -2.50
CA LYS A 83 9.74 35.90 -1.35
C LYS A 83 8.73 35.99 -0.20
N ASN A 84 8.24 37.18 0.11
CA ASN A 84 7.30 37.43 1.22
C ASN A 84 5.90 36.82 0.97
N ASN A 85 5.55 36.54 -0.29
CA ASN A 85 4.25 36.00 -0.67
C ASN A 85 4.25 34.47 -0.83
N LEU A 86 5.43 33.83 -0.96
CA LEU A 86 5.54 32.43 -1.34
C LEU A 86 4.76 31.49 -0.41
N ASN A 87 4.90 31.67 0.91
CA ASN A 87 4.21 30.82 1.91
C ASN A 87 2.68 30.90 1.79
N LYS A 88 2.17 32.13 1.66
CA LYS A 88 0.73 32.38 1.56
C LYS A 88 0.19 31.78 0.26
N LEU A 89 0.88 32.05 -0.84
CA LEU A 89 0.46 31.59 -2.16
C LEU A 89 0.54 30.06 -2.29
N GLU A 90 1.62 29.42 -1.84
CA GLU A 90 1.75 27.95 -1.83
C GLU A 90 0.58 27.31 -1.09
N LYS A 91 0.27 27.78 0.12
CA LYS A 91 -0.88 27.27 0.90
C LYS A 91 -2.20 27.47 0.18
N THR A 92 -2.43 28.63 -0.43
CA THR A 92 -3.66 28.90 -1.19
C THR A 92 -3.77 27.99 -2.42
N GLN A 93 -2.69 27.77 -3.15
CA GLN A 93 -2.70 26.90 -4.34
C GLN A 93 -2.87 25.43 -3.98
N ILE A 94 -2.18 24.95 -2.93
CA ILE A 94 -2.37 23.58 -2.41
C ILE A 94 -3.83 23.39 -1.96
N ALA A 95 -4.39 24.34 -1.21
CA ALA A 95 -5.78 24.26 -0.78
C ALA A 95 -6.77 24.27 -1.96
N LYS A 96 -6.49 25.05 -3.01
CA LYS A 96 -7.32 25.11 -4.22
C LYS A 96 -7.31 23.80 -5.01
N TYR A 97 -6.13 23.21 -5.21
CA TYR A 97 -5.96 22.09 -6.14
C TYR A 97 -5.84 20.71 -5.48
N GLN A 98 -5.64 20.65 -4.16
CA GLN A 98 -5.50 19.41 -3.40
C GLN A 98 -4.59 18.36 -4.09
N PRO A 99 -3.35 18.73 -4.48
CA PRO A 99 -2.42 17.81 -5.15
C PRO A 99 -2.02 16.65 -4.22
N CYS A 100 -2.11 15.40 -4.70
CA CYS A 100 -1.94 14.20 -3.86
C CYS A 100 -0.59 14.18 -3.11
N LEU A 101 0.52 14.52 -3.77
CA LEU A 101 1.85 14.45 -3.16
C LEU A 101 2.11 15.54 -2.12
N ASN A 102 1.23 16.53 -1.95
CA ASN A 102 1.37 17.50 -0.86
C ASN A 102 0.87 16.95 0.49
N TYR A 103 0.05 15.89 0.49
CA TYR A 103 -0.56 15.31 1.69
C TYR A 103 0.05 13.96 2.07
N THR A 104 0.87 13.35 1.22
CA THR A 104 1.55 12.10 1.55
C THR A 104 2.82 12.35 2.38
N PRO A 105 3.26 11.41 3.22
CA PRO A 105 4.56 11.51 3.87
C PRO A 105 5.71 11.56 2.84
N VAL A 106 6.71 12.39 3.11
CA VAL A 106 7.97 12.35 2.36
C VAL A 106 8.79 11.19 2.93
N ALA A 107 9.06 10.17 2.13
CA ALA A 107 10.00 9.13 2.53
C ALA A 107 11.34 9.79 2.89
N LYS A 108 11.77 9.68 4.15
CA LYS A 108 13.05 10.25 4.58
C LYS A 108 14.17 9.51 3.87
N ASN A 109 14.79 10.16 2.88
CA ASN A 109 15.98 9.63 2.22
C ASN A 109 17.10 9.43 3.26
N LYS A 110 17.45 8.18 3.55
CA LYS A 110 18.84 7.85 3.95
C LYS A 110 19.69 8.07 2.68
N TYR A 111 20.72 8.90 2.78
CA TYR A 111 21.54 9.42 1.68
C TYR A 111 21.85 8.40 0.56
N PHE A 112 21.56 8.76 -0.69
CA PHE A 112 21.92 7.98 -1.89
C PHE A 112 23.33 8.33 -2.36
N ASN A 113 24.20 7.31 -2.49
CA ASN A 113 25.49 7.43 -3.16
C ASN A 113 25.30 7.09 -4.66
N SER A 114 25.83 7.92 -5.56
CA SER A 114 25.40 8.08 -6.96
C SER A 114 25.83 7.00 -7.97
N ASN A 115 26.28 5.82 -7.54
CA ASN A 115 26.93 4.84 -8.44
C ASN A 115 26.06 3.67 -8.93
N SER A 116 24.77 3.59 -8.59
CA SER A 116 23.95 2.37 -8.83
C SER A 116 22.93 2.45 -9.98
N VAL A 117 22.87 3.52 -10.77
CA VAL A 117 21.81 3.75 -11.78
C VAL A 117 21.92 2.84 -13.03
N GLN A 118 22.99 2.07 -13.21
CA GLN A 118 23.19 1.28 -14.44
C GLN A 118 22.52 -0.12 -14.47
N ASN A 119 22.04 -0.67 -13.35
CA ASN A 119 21.61 -2.09 -13.29
C ASN A 119 20.10 -2.35 -13.43
N TYR A 120 19.25 -1.33 -13.55
CA TYR A 120 17.78 -1.54 -13.56
C TYR A 120 17.15 -1.74 -14.95
N LYS A 121 17.94 -1.88 -16.02
CA LYS A 121 17.41 -2.26 -17.34
C LYS A 121 17.34 -3.78 -17.50
N LEU A 122 16.09 -4.26 -17.67
CA LEU A 122 15.64 -5.53 -18.26
C LEU A 122 15.29 -6.69 -17.30
N ARG A 123 14.02 -6.76 -16.87
CA ARG A 123 13.21 -8.00 -16.91
C ARG A 123 11.75 -7.66 -17.23
N LYS A 124 11.37 -7.73 -18.51
CA LYS A 124 9.98 -7.85 -18.96
C LYS A 124 9.64 -9.33 -19.03
N TYR A 125 8.67 -9.80 -18.24
CA TYR A 125 8.10 -11.14 -18.41
C TYR A 125 6.99 -11.13 -19.47
N SER A 126 7.07 -12.09 -20.39
CA SER A 126 6.02 -12.46 -21.34
C SER A 126 5.12 -13.52 -20.69
N TYR A 127 3.84 -13.21 -20.50
CA TYR A 127 2.83 -14.19 -20.07
C TYR A 127 2.47 -15.13 -21.24
N SER A 128 2.55 -16.44 -21.01
CA SER A 128 2.09 -17.48 -21.95
C SER A 128 0.60 -17.81 -21.75
N ASN A 129 -0.07 -18.14 -22.85
CA ASN A 129 -1.53 -18.25 -23.03
C ASN A 129 -2.24 -19.45 -22.35
N SER A 130 -1.62 -20.17 -21.40
CA SER A 130 -2.25 -21.37 -20.81
C SER A 130 -3.20 -21.11 -19.63
N ASN A 131 -3.36 -19.86 -19.18
CA ASN A 131 -4.15 -19.51 -17.97
C ASN A 131 -5.50 -18.81 -18.25
N LEU A 132 -6.06 -18.99 -19.45
CA LEU A 132 -7.38 -18.44 -19.80
C LEU A 132 -8.51 -18.98 -18.90
N ASN A 133 -8.40 -20.23 -18.41
CA ASN A 133 -9.42 -20.82 -17.54
C ASN A 133 -9.38 -20.28 -16.09
N THR A 134 -8.20 -19.97 -15.56
CA THR A 134 -8.05 -19.36 -14.21
C THR A 134 -8.48 -17.89 -14.22
N SER A 135 -8.27 -17.20 -15.34
CA SER A 135 -8.76 -15.82 -15.55
C SER A 135 -10.29 -15.78 -15.67
N LEU A 136 -10.92 -16.85 -16.19
CA LEU A 136 -12.38 -16.99 -16.24
C LEU A 136 -13.01 -17.22 -14.85
N THR A 137 -12.33 -17.92 -13.95
CA THR A 137 -12.76 -18.06 -12.54
C THR A 137 -12.72 -16.71 -11.82
N ILE A 138 -11.62 -15.95 -12.00
CA ILE A 138 -11.47 -14.59 -11.44
C ILE A 138 -12.52 -13.61 -12.01
N LEU A 139 -12.82 -13.69 -13.31
CA LEU A 139 -13.87 -12.89 -13.93
C LEU A 139 -15.28 -13.31 -13.47
N SER A 140 -15.49 -14.60 -13.18
CA SER A 140 -16.73 -15.08 -12.58
C SER A 140 -16.91 -14.60 -11.14
N ASP A 141 -15.82 -14.52 -10.36
CA ASP A 141 -15.84 -13.96 -9.01
C ASP A 141 -16.15 -12.46 -9.02
N ILE A 142 -15.62 -11.71 -9.98
CA ILE A 142 -15.91 -10.27 -10.17
C ILE A 142 -17.37 -10.05 -10.61
N LYS A 143 -17.87 -10.86 -11.56
CA LYS A 143 -19.24 -10.73 -12.09
C LYS A 143 -20.28 -11.19 -11.06
N ASN A 144 -19.95 -12.22 -10.28
CA ASN A 144 -20.75 -12.65 -9.13
C ASN A 144 -20.68 -11.63 -7.98
N HIS A 145 -19.55 -10.95 -7.74
CA HIS A 145 -19.45 -9.87 -6.74
C HIS A 145 -20.29 -8.65 -7.11
N GLN A 146 -20.28 -8.19 -8.35
CA GLN A 146 -21.06 -7.02 -8.78
C GLN A 146 -22.58 -7.26 -8.68
N ASN A 147 -23.04 -8.44 -9.09
CA ASN A 147 -24.46 -8.81 -8.99
C ASN A 147 -24.88 -9.10 -7.55
N LYS A 148 -24.01 -9.72 -6.75
CA LYS A 148 -24.24 -10.00 -5.32
C LYS A 148 -24.31 -8.70 -4.51
N TYR A 149 -23.47 -7.70 -4.77
CA TYR A 149 -23.52 -6.40 -4.06
C TYR A 149 -24.79 -5.61 -4.37
N MET A 150 -25.28 -5.63 -5.62
CA MET A 150 -26.54 -4.99 -5.97
C MET A 150 -27.73 -5.64 -5.26
N GLN A 151 -27.73 -6.97 -5.13
CA GLN A 151 -28.83 -7.71 -4.48
C GLN A 151 -28.73 -7.72 -2.96
N GLU A 152 -27.52 -7.75 -2.39
CA GLU A 152 -27.28 -7.66 -0.95
C GLU A 152 -27.58 -6.27 -0.41
N THR A 153 -27.37 -5.21 -1.19
CA THR A 153 -27.80 -3.84 -0.82
C THR A 153 -29.34 -3.73 -0.78
N ILE A 154 -30.04 -4.40 -1.70
CA ILE A 154 -31.51 -4.43 -1.74
C ILE A 154 -32.09 -5.27 -0.58
N ASN A 155 -31.45 -6.39 -0.24
CA ASN A 155 -31.89 -7.28 0.84
C ASN A 155 -31.51 -6.80 2.24
N SER A 156 -30.39 -6.09 2.39
CA SER A 156 -29.97 -5.50 3.68
C SER A 156 -30.84 -4.32 4.10
N ILE A 157 -31.45 -3.59 3.15
CA ILE A 157 -32.48 -2.59 3.44
C ILE A 157 -33.79 -3.23 3.97
N GLN A 158 -34.05 -4.50 3.63
CA GLN A 158 -35.27 -5.21 4.05
C GLN A 158 -35.12 -6.03 5.34
N ASN A 159 -33.90 -6.45 5.70
CA ASN A 159 -33.62 -7.33 6.86
C ASN A 159 -33.15 -6.61 8.15
N LEU A 160 -33.07 -5.28 8.15
CA LEU A 160 -32.72 -4.49 9.35
C LEU A 160 -33.83 -4.45 10.41
N SER A 161 -34.94 -5.15 10.21
CA SER A 161 -35.95 -5.41 11.24
C SER A 161 -35.87 -6.86 11.72
N ASN A 162 -35.36 -7.05 12.95
CA ASN A 162 -35.42 -8.28 13.78
C ASN A 162 -34.22 -9.23 13.67
N ASN A 163 -33.22 -9.09 14.56
CA ASN A 163 -32.94 -10.11 15.59
C ASN A 163 -31.76 -9.73 16.50
N ASN A 164 -31.86 -10.18 17.76
CA ASN A 164 -30.96 -9.89 18.86
C ASN A 164 -29.62 -10.64 18.72
N SER A 165 -28.54 -9.87 18.90
CA SER A 165 -27.10 -10.21 18.94
C SER A 165 -26.59 -11.17 17.87
N SER A 166 -26.36 -10.63 16.67
CA SER A 166 -25.76 -11.31 15.51
C SER A 166 -24.22 -11.23 15.53
N LEU A 167 -23.55 -11.96 16.42
CA LEU A 167 -22.10 -12.09 16.32
C LEU A 167 -21.76 -12.85 15.02
N GLU A 168 -20.80 -12.32 14.25
CA GLU A 168 -20.29 -13.02 13.07
C GLU A 168 -19.43 -14.22 13.54
N GLN A 169 -19.77 -15.40 13.05
CA GLN A 169 -19.05 -16.63 13.38
C GLN A 169 -17.93 -16.89 12.37
N PHE A 170 -16.77 -17.26 12.89
CA PHE A 170 -15.61 -17.62 12.09
C PHE A 170 -15.03 -18.93 12.59
N LYS A 171 -14.70 -19.82 11.65
CA LYS A 171 -13.90 -21.01 11.93
C LYS A 171 -12.44 -20.63 11.93
N ARG A 172 -11.70 -20.96 12.98
CA ARG A 172 -10.25 -20.74 13.01
C ARG A 172 -9.52 -21.99 12.50
N LYS A 173 -8.49 -21.79 11.69
CA LYS A 173 -7.55 -22.82 11.24
C LYS A 173 -6.13 -22.28 11.37
N PHE A 174 -5.20 -23.15 11.75
CA PHE A 174 -3.79 -22.80 11.87
C PHE A 174 -2.99 -23.40 10.72
N ILE A 175 -2.31 -22.55 9.95
CA ILE A 175 -1.43 -22.99 8.87
C ILE A 175 0.01 -22.95 9.32
N ASN A 176 0.64 -24.11 9.34
CA ASN A 176 2.05 -24.24 9.61
C ASN A 176 2.89 -23.94 8.36
N ILE A 177 3.46 -22.75 8.28
CA ILE A 177 4.41 -22.34 7.27
C ILE A 177 5.82 -22.78 7.71
N LYS A 178 6.27 -23.90 7.13
CA LYS A 178 7.61 -24.46 7.38
C LYS A 178 8.54 -24.17 6.21
N ASN A 179 9.67 -23.54 6.50
CA ASN A 179 10.78 -23.43 5.56
C ASN A 179 12.09 -23.79 6.24
N LYS A 180 12.73 -24.87 5.78
CA LYS A 180 13.97 -25.37 6.36
C LYS A 180 15.14 -24.42 6.12
N ASP A 181 15.17 -23.78 4.96
CA ASP A 181 16.27 -22.89 4.55
C ASP A 181 16.23 -21.57 5.34
N LEU A 182 15.04 -21.07 5.63
CA LEU A 182 14.82 -19.86 6.43
C LEU A 182 14.70 -20.13 7.94
N LYS A 183 14.74 -21.41 8.34
CA LYS A 183 14.39 -21.86 9.70
C LYS A 183 13.09 -21.21 10.19
N LEU A 184 12.12 -21.08 9.29
CA LEU A 184 10.81 -20.55 9.59
C LEU A 184 9.93 -21.71 10.08
N ASN A 185 9.43 -21.58 11.29
CA ASN A 185 8.31 -22.37 11.81
C ASN A 185 7.27 -21.36 12.27
N LEU A 186 6.46 -20.88 11.32
CA LEU A 186 5.39 -19.94 11.60
C LEU A 186 4.06 -20.67 11.57
N GLU A 187 3.21 -20.38 12.52
CA GLU A 187 1.80 -20.73 12.46
C GLU A 187 0.99 -19.48 12.15
N LEU A 188 0.24 -19.51 11.04
CA LEU A 188 -0.64 -18.43 10.63
C LEU A 188 -2.08 -18.81 10.97
N GLU A 189 -2.72 -18.04 11.85
CA GLU A 189 -4.15 -18.17 12.14
C GLU A 189 -4.95 -17.58 10.97
N ILE A 190 -5.72 -18.43 10.30
CA ILE A 190 -6.66 -18.06 9.25
C ILE A 190 -8.07 -18.30 9.76
N CYS A 191 -8.91 -17.29 9.59
CA CYS A 191 -10.32 -17.34 9.93
C CYS A 191 -11.14 -17.46 8.65
N VAL A 192 -12.10 -18.37 8.66
CA VAL A 192 -13.03 -18.62 7.55
C VAL A 192 -14.42 -18.21 8.00
N ASP A 193 -15.05 -17.28 7.28
CA ASP A 193 -16.44 -16.88 7.58
C ASP A 193 -17.45 -17.92 7.06
N SER A 194 -18.73 -17.69 7.36
CA SER A 194 -19.84 -18.53 6.87
C SER A 194 -20.01 -18.56 5.35
N GLN A 195 -19.33 -17.66 4.62
CA GLN A 195 -19.30 -17.58 3.16
C GLN A 195 -18.00 -18.17 2.57
N ASN A 196 -17.19 -18.87 3.35
CA ASN A 196 -15.87 -19.39 2.98
C ASN A 196 -14.85 -18.31 2.55
N LYS A 197 -15.04 -17.06 2.97
CA LYS A 197 -14.04 -16.02 2.77
C LYS A 197 -12.94 -16.16 3.82
N LEU A 198 -11.72 -15.96 3.35
CA LEU A 198 -10.51 -16.11 4.15
C LEU A 198 -10.09 -14.77 4.72
N PHE A 199 -9.84 -14.74 6.02
CA PHE A 199 -9.36 -13.59 6.76
C PHE A 199 -8.14 -13.96 7.59
N VAL A 200 -7.26 -12.99 7.77
CA VAL A 200 -6.23 -13.03 8.81
C VAL A 200 -6.67 -12.08 9.90
N ARG A 201 -6.66 -12.55 11.15
CA ARG A 201 -6.88 -11.67 12.29
C ARG A 201 -5.74 -10.67 12.38
N HIS A 202 -6.09 -9.39 12.54
CA HIS A 202 -5.14 -8.29 12.60
C HIS A 202 -4.08 -8.42 13.71
N TYR A 203 -4.34 -9.22 14.75
CA TYR A 203 -3.34 -9.56 15.77
C TYR A 203 -2.01 -10.01 15.15
N MET A 204 -2.08 -10.79 14.07
CA MET A 204 -0.92 -11.16 13.27
C MET A 204 -0.25 -9.92 12.66
N HIS A 205 -0.98 -9.02 12.00
CA HIS A 205 -0.41 -7.80 11.40
C HIS A 205 0.20 -6.82 12.42
N SER A 206 -0.43 -6.59 13.59
CA SER A 206 0.13 -5.76 14.68
C SER A 206 1.45 -6.31 15.22
N ILE A 207 1.49 -7.62 15.50
CA ILE A 207 2.71 -8.31 15.92
C ILE A 207 3.76 -8.22 14.83
N PHE A 208 3.34 -8.43 13.59
CA PHE A 208 4.23 -8.40 12.45
C PHE A 208 4.85 -7.01 12.32
N CYS A 209 4.06 -5.95 12.21
CA CYS A 209 4.55 -4.67 11.73
C CYS A 209 5.10 -3.76 12.83
N TYR A 210 4.60 -3.89 14.06
CA TYR A 210 4.83 -2.88 15.09
C TYR A 210 5.30 -3.44 16.44
N ARG A 211 5.33 -4.76 16.64
CA ARG A 211 5.59 -5.38 17.95
C ARG A 211 4.72 -4.79 19.07
N ILE A 212 3.49 -4.38 18.75
CA ILE A 212 2.55 -3.87 19.75
C ILE A 212 2.07 -5.08 20.55
N ASP A 213 2.26 -5.01 21.86
CA ASP A 213 1.75 -6.02 22.78
C ASP A 213 0.22 -5.88 22.89
N ILE A 214 -0.47 -7.01 22.91
CA ILE A 214 -1.94 -7.10 22.84
C ILE A 214 -2.63 -6.32 23.96
N GLU A 215 -1.95 -6.21 25.09
CA GLU A 215 -2.52 -5.62 26.29
C GLU A 215 -2.94 -4.15 26.09
N ASP A 216 -2.40 -3.49 25.05
CA ASP A 216 -2.68 -2.08 24.70
C ASP A 216 -3.94 -1.87 23.83
N LEU A 217 -4.54 -2.94 23.27
CA LEU A 217 -5.75 -2.86 22.43
C LEU A 217 -7.07 -2.93 23.22
N LYS A 218 -7.03 -2.71 24.53
CA LYS A 218 -8.24 -2.71 25.38
C LYS A 218 -9.04 -1.42 25.27
N ASP A 219 -8.41 -0.34 24.79
CA ASP A 219 -9.06 0.94 24.62
C ASP A 219 -9.55 1.14 23.17
N LYS A 220 -10.73 1.74 23.05
CA LYS A 220 -11.38 2.01 21.77
C LYS A 220 -10.54 2.96 20.91
N ASP A 221 -9.88 3.93 21.53
CA ASP A 221 -9.02 4.90 20.85
C ASP A 221 -7.81 4.20 20.19
N SER A 222 -7.20 3.23 20.88
CA SER A 222 -6.10 2.40 20.31
C SER A 222 -6.54 1.60 19.08
N ILE A 223 -7.79 1.13 19.05
CA ILE A 223 -8.35 0.38 17.92
C ILE A 223 -8.58 1.31 16.72
N GLU A 224 -9.13 2.51 16.94
CA GLU A 224 -9.36 3.49 15.88
C GLU A 224 -8.04 3.97 15.26
N ASP A 225 -7.02 4.24 16.09
CA ASP A 225 -5.67 4.59 15.62
C ASP A 225 -5.04 3.46 14.79
N CYS A 226 -5.25 2.22 15.23
CA CYS A 226 -4.78 1.05 14.51
C CYS A 226 -5.44 0.89 13.14
N ILE A 227 -6.77 1.05 13.07
CA ILE A 227 -7.53 1.04 11.81
C ILE A 227 -7.06 2.17 10.90
N SER A 228 -6.95 3.40 11.41
CA SER A 228 -6.48 4.56 10.66
C SER A 228 -5.08 4.36 10.08
N THR A 229 -4.18 3.74 10.84
CA THR A 229 -2.82 3.40 10.39
C THR A 229 -2.83 2.37 9.27
N LEU A 230 -3.63 1.31 9.40
CA LEU A 230 -3.82 0.31 8.34
C LEU A 230 -4.42 0.93 7.08
N GLU A 231 -5.49 1.72 7.23
CA GLU A 231 -6.14 2.39 6.12
C GLU A 231 -5.17 3.31 5.39
N SER A 232 -4.33 4.06 6.11
CA SER A 232 -3.27 4.90 5.51
C SER A 232 -2.24 4.07 4.71
N HIS A 233 -1.86 2.89 5.22
CA HIS A 233 -1.00 1.96 4.49
C HIS A 233 -1.67 1.40 3.25
N PHE A 234 -2.96 1.09 3.35
CA PHE A 234 -3.73 0.62 2.22
C PHE A 234 -3.97 1.71 1.20
N GLU A 235 -4.17 2.96 1.58
CA GLU A 235 -4.25 4.08 0.64
C GLU A 235 -2.97 4.18 -0.21
N CYS A 236 -1.79 3.98 0.41
CA CYS A 236 -0.53 3.90 -0.32
C CYS A 236 -0.49 2.72 -1.32
N LEU A 237 -1.08 1.58 -0.96
CA LEU A 237 -1.23 0.41 -1.84
C LEU A 237 -2.28 0.64 -2.95
N TYR A 238 -3.37 1.34 -2.63
CA TYR A 238 -4.52 1.58 -3.51
C TYR A 238 -4.21 2.57 -4.62
N GLU A 239 -3.23 3.45 -4.45
CA GLU A 239 -2.67 4.27 -5.56
C GLU A 239 -2.16 3.41 -6.75
N HIS A 240 -1.97 2.10 -6.51
CA HIS A 240 -1.53 1.10 -7.49
C HIS A 240 -2.51 -0.07 -7.71
N SER A 241 -3.55 -0.25 -6.89
CA SER A 241 -4.49 -1.38 -7.01
C SER A 241 -5.95 -0.94 -6.89
N LEU A 242 -6.65 -0.87 -8.04
CA LEU A 242 -8.10 -0.60 -8.14
C LEU A 242 -8.97 -1.66 -7.45
N ARG A 243 -8.39 -2.80 -7.02
CA ARG A 243 -9.12 -3.98 -6.55
C ARG A 243 -9.82 -3.80 -5.21
N TRP A 244 -9.59 -2.67 -4.55
CA TRP A 244 -9.91 -2.49 -3.15
C TRP A 244 -10.75 -1.26 -2.83
N LEU A 245 -11.17 -0.51 -3.86
CA LEU A 245 -12.13 0.57 -3.72
C LEU A 245 -13.43 0.02 -3.08
N GLY A 246 -13.75 0.49 -1.87
CA GLY A 246 -14.97 0.14 -1.16
C GLY A 246 -14.79 -0.79 0.05
N TYR A 247 -13.59 -1.30 0.31
CA TYR A 247 -13.32 -1.99 1.57
C TYR A 247 -13.13 -0.97 2.69
N LYS A 248 -13.87 -1.15 3.78
CA LYS A 248 -13.70 -0.40 5.03
C LYS A 248 -13.23 -1.36 6.10
N LEU A 249 -12.11 -1.06 6.76
CA LEU A 249 -11.68 -1.85 7.90
C LEU A 249 -12.60 -1.54 9.07
N SER A 250 -13.00 -2.58 9.78
CA SER A 250 -13.81 -2.46 10.99
C SER A 250 -13.33 -3.46 12.00
N CYS A 251 -13.21 -3.03 13.26
CA CYS A 251 -13.15 -3.96 14.38
C CYS A 251 -14.55 -4.48 14.67
N LYS A 252 -14.71 -5.80 14.76
CA LYS A 252 -15.98 -6.45 15.05
C LYS A 252 -15.83 -7.39 16.24
N GLU A 253 -16.90 -7.53 17.01
CA GLU A 253 -17.06 -8.65 17.92
C GLU A 253 -17.38 -9.89 17.09
N ILE A 254 -16.58 -10.94 17.28
CA ILE A 254 -16.67 -12.18 16.54
C ILE A 254 -16.65 -13.37 17.50
N LEU A 255 -17.28 -14.46 17.07
CA LEU A 255 -17.17 -15.75 17.73
C LEU A 255 -16.22 -16.63 16.91
N LEU A 256 -15.06 -16.92 17.47
CA LEU A 256 -14.09 -17.86 16.90
C LEU A 256 -14.41 -19.26 17.38
N ILE A 257 -14.57 -20.17 16.43
CA ILE A 257 -14.84 -21.59 16.68
C ILE A 257 -13.58 -22.38 16.32
N ASP A 258 -13.00 -23.05 17.32
CA ASP A 258 -12.00 -24.09 17.10
C ASP A 258 -12.68 -25.46 17.06
N GLU A 259 -12.67 -26.08 15.88
CA GLU A 259 -13.24 -27.41 15.70
C GLU A 259 -12.33 -28.53 16.23
N GLU A 260 -11.01 -28.32 16.28
CA GLU A 260 -10.05 -29.31 16.79
C GLU A 260 -10.11 -29.40 18.31
N GLU A 261 -10.12 -28.24 18.98
CA GLU A 261 -10.15 -28.13 20.44
C GLU A 261 -11.57 -28.10 21.01
N GLN A 262 -12.59 -27.92 20.16
CA GLN A 262 -14.00 -27.75 20.55
C GLN A 262 -14.18 -26.56 21.51
N ILE A 263 -13.52 -25.44 21.20
CA ILE A 263 -13.54 -24.21 22.00
C ILE A 263 -14.19 -23.08 21.19
N GLU A 264 -15.04 -22.33 21.86
CA GLU A 264 -15.63 -21.10 21.34
C GLU A 264 -15.04 -19.89 22.08
N ILE A 265 -14.58 -18.88 21.33
CA ILE A 265 -13.95 -17.69 21.88
C ILE A 265 -14.61 -16.44 21.31
N GLU A 266 -15.27 -15.69 22.18
CA GLU A 266 -15.76 -14.35 21.87
C GLU A 266 -14.59 -13.36 21.96
N THR A 267 -14.34 -12.61 20.90
CA THR A 267 -13.25 -11.63 20.86
C THR A 267 -13.55 -10.48 19.92
N GLN A 268 -12.82 -9.37 20.08
CA GLN A 268 -12.80 -8.28 19.13
C GLN A 268 -11.63 -8.43 18.18
N ALA A 269 -11.88 -8.34 16.88
CA ALA A 269 -10.83 -8.43 15.87
C ALA A 269 -11.10 -7.49 14.70
N ILE A 270 -10.01 -6.90 14.20
CA ILE A 270 -10.00 -6.34 12.85
C ILE A 270 -9.74 -7.52 11.91
N MET A 271 -10.70 -7.78 11.02
CA MET A 271 -10.62 -8.88 10.06
C MET A 271 -10.04 -8.37 8.75
N LEU A 272 -8.82 -8.82 8.44
CA LEU A 272 -8.15 -8.42 7.21
C LEU A 272 -8.36 -9.51 6.16
N PRO A 273 -8.98 -9.20 5.00
CA PRO A 273 -9.08 -10.18 3.92
C PRO A 273 -7.70 -10.78 3.61
N PHE A 274 -7.61 -12.10 3.53
CA PHE A 274 -6.32 -12.80 3.40
C PHE A 274 -5.50 -12.29 2.21
N ARG A 275 -6.17 -11.99 1.09
CA ARG A 275 -5.52 -11.40 -0.08
C ARG A 275 -4.93 -10.02 0.21
N LEU A 276 -5.62 -9.19 0.98
CA LEU A 276 -5.16 -7.85 1.37
C LEU A 276 -3.96 -7.94 2.33
N PHE A 277 -3.98 -8.92 3.24
CA PHE A 277 -2.84 -9.25 4.09
C PHE A 277 -1.59 -9.60 3.26
N VAL A 278 -1.72 -10.47 2.25
CA VAL A 278 -0.58 -10.87 1.41
C VAL A 278 -0.02 -9.68 0.64
N GLU A 279 -0.86 -8.85 0.03
CA GLU A 279 -0.40 -7.66 -0.70
C GLU A 279 0.30 -6.65 0.23
N LEU A 280 -0.14 -6.54 1.48
CA LEU A 280 0.51 -5.68 2.47
C LEU A 280 1.91 -6.18 2.83
N ILE A 281 2.07 -7.49 3.01
CA ILE A 281 3.36 -8.13 3.25
C ILE A 281 4.29 -7.93 2.04
N GLU A 282 3.78 -8.12 0.82
CA GLU A 282 4.53 -7.87 -0.42
C GLU A 282 4.95 -6.40 -0.57
N TYR A 283 4.10 -5.45 -0.21
CA TYR A 283 4.44 -4.04 -0.29
C TYR A 283 5.49 -3.62 0.73
N GLN A 284 5.36 -4.10 1.98
CA GLN A 284 6.41 -3.87 2.98
C GLN A 284 7.75 -4.44 2.52
N TRP A 285 7.73 -5.60 1.88
CA TRP A 285 8.91 -6.19 1.26
C TRP A 285 9.52 -5.29 0.19
N MET A 286 8.71 -4.78 -0.73
CA MET A 286 9.19 -3.95 -1.84
C MET A 286 9.68 -2.56 -1.40
N THR A 287 9.17 -2.03 -0.29
CA THR A 287 9.46 -0.65 0.12
C THR A 287 10.65 -0.50 1.06
N ASP A 288 11.08 -1.56 1.74
CA ASP A 288 12.29 -1.53 2.56
C ASP A 288 13.56 -1.82 1.73
N ARG A 289 14.27 -0.78 1.28
CA ARG A 289 15.48 -0.95 0.44
C ARG A 289 16.63 -1.67 1.13
N ASN A 290 16.77 -1.53 2.45
CA ASN A 290 17.84 -2.25 3.17
C ASN A 290 17.59 -3.76 3.10
N LEU A 291 16.33 -4.18 2.92
CA LEU A 291 15.93 -5.56 2.80
C LEU A 291 16.51 -6.21 1.54
N SER A 292 16.29 -5.61 0.36
CA SER A 292 16.76 -6.14 -0.92
C SER A 292 18.29 -6.27 -0.96
N GLU A 293 19.01 -5.26 -0.45
CA GLU A 293 20.48 -5.25 -0.44
C GLU A 293 21.06 -6.27 0.55
N ASN A 294 20.49 -6.41 1.75
CA ASN A 294 20.95 -7.41 2.74
C ASN A 294 20.66 -8.85 2.32
N LEU A 295 19.66 -9.06 1.46
CA LEU A 295 19.30 -10.36 0.90
C LEU A 295 20.27 -10.86 -0.16
N GLU A 296 20.68 -9.99 -1.08
CA GLU A 296 21.69 -10.31 -2.08
C GLU A 296 23.02 -10.71 -1.41
N ASN A 297 23.31 -10.11 -0.26
CA ASN A 297 24.48 -10.42 0.54
C ASN A 297 24.34 -11.67 1.41
N GLN A 298 23.19 -12.36 1.38
CA GLN A 298 22.88 -13.54 2.19
C GLN A 298 23.22 -13.36 3.68
N ASP A 299 22.98 -12.18 4.24
CA ASP A 299 23.38 -11.88 5.61
C ASP A 299 22.46 -12.61 6.61
N LEU A 300 22.79 -13.87 6.86
CA LEU A 300 22.04 -14.80 7.70
C LEU A 300 22.00 -14.35 9.18
N GLU A 301 22.92 -13.49 9.63
CA GLU A 301 22.86 -12.90 10.97
C GLU A 301 21.76 -11.84 11.06
N TRP A 302 21.60 -11.02 10.02
CA TRP A 302 20.50 -10.05 9.93
C TRP A 302 19.13 -10.73 10.03
N PHE A 303 18.94 -11.88 9.37
CA PHE A 303 17.72 -12.71 9.47
C PHE A 303 17.51 -13.35 10.84
N LYS A 304 18.57 -13.61 11.60
CA LYS A 304 18.47 -14.21 12.94
C LYS A 304 18.03 -13.19 13.97
N GLU A 305 18.44 -11.92 13.84
CA GLU A 305 18.27 -10.95 14.92
C GLU A 305 16.89 -10.27 14.96
N LYS A 306 16.26 -9.85 13.84
CA LYS A 306 14.88 -9.29 13.90
C LYS A 306 14.01 -9.44 12.63
N CYS A 307 12.71 -9.58 12.94
CA CYS A 307 11.48 -9.43 12.14
C CYS A 307 11.01 -10.65 11.32
N LEU A 308 10.03 -11.34 11.92
CA LEU A 308 9.26 -12.44 11.37
C LEU A 308 8.63 -12.11 10.01
N ASN A 309 8.21 -10.86 9.80
CA ASN A 309 7.67 -10.36 8.51
C ASN A 309 8.64 -10.59 7.38
N PHE A 310 9.94 -10.42 7.61
CA PHE A 310 10.95 -10.55 6.57
C PHE A 310 11.19 -12.00 6.22
N LYS A 311 11.10 -12.91 7.19
CA LYS A 311 11.16 -14.35 6.92
C LYS A 311 9.92 -14.82 6.16
N ILE A 312 8.75 -14.28 6.48
CA ILE A 312 7.49 -14.58 5.77
C ILE A 312 7.52 -14.00 4.37
N ALA A 313 7.85 -12.72 4.21
CA ALA A 313 7.91 -12.09 2.91
C ALA A 313 8.99 -12.71 2.03
N LYS A 314 10.15 -13.09 2.57
CA LYS A 314 11.17 -13.89 1.86
C LYS A 314 10.62 -15.25 1.46
N TYR A 315 9.95 -15.95 2.38
CA TYR A 315 9.30 -17.22 2.07
C TYR A 315 8.28 -17.10 0.94
N LEU A 316 7.44 -16.06 1.01
CA LEU A 316 6.42 -15.74 0.03
C LEU A 316 7.03 -15.36 -1.32
N HIS A 317 8.14 -14.63 -1.33
CA HIS A 317 8.84 -14.22 -2.54
C HIS A 317 9.62 -15.36 -3.20
N ASP A 318 10.50 -16.05 -2.44
CA ASP A 318 11.43 -17.05 -2.97
C ASP A 318 10.71 -18.26 -3.58
N ASN A 319 9.46 -18.51 -3.19
CA ASN A 319 8.71 -19.64 -3.71
C ASN A 319 7.93 -19.33 -5.00
N ASP A 320 7.93 -18.11 -5.56
CA ASP A 320 7.28 -17.68 -6.82
C ASP A 320 5.81 -18.15 -7.05
N TRP A 321 5.19 -18.78 -6.04
CA TRP A 321 4.01 -19.65 -6.14
C TRP A 321 3.20 -19.68 -4.83
N THR A 322 3.54 -18.83 -3.88
CA THR A 322 3.23 -19.06 -2.46
C THR A 322 1.79 -18.76 -2.09
N LEU A 323 1.16 -17.76 -2.71
CA LEU A 323 -0.27 -17.55 -2.53
C LEU A 323 -1.07 -18.74 -3.08
N TYR A 324 -0.68 -19.28 -4.23
CA TYR A 324 -1.34 -20.46 -4.82
C TYR A 324 -1.16 -21.69 -3.91
N LYS A 325 0.04 -21.94 -3.37
CA LYS A 325 0.25 -23.04 -2.41
C LYS A 325 -0.44 -22.85 -1.07
N LEU A 326 -0.51 -21.60 -0.55
CA LEU A 326 -1.26 -21.30 0.66
C LEU A 326 -2.76 -21.51 0.45
N ILE A 327 -3.28 -21.11 -0.71
CA ILE A 327 -4.67 -21.36 -1.11
C ILE A 327 -4.91 -22.86 -1.32
N GLU A 328 -4.00 -23.59 -1.98
CA GLU A 328 -4.10 -25.04 -2.19
C GLU A 328 -4.06 -25.81 -0.85
N GLN A 329 -3.23 -25.38 0.10
CA GLN A 329 -3.21 -25.92 1.47
C GLN A 329 -4.51 -25.59 2.23
N LEU A 330 -5.14 -24.46 1.95
CA LEU A 330 -6.44 -24.09 2.52
C LEU A 330 -7.62 -24.84 1.89
N GLU A 331 -7.51 -25.24 0.62
CA GLU A 331 -8.55 -26.00 -0.09
C GLU A 331 -8.48 -27.50 0.21
N THR A 332 -7.32 -28.01 0.64
CA THR A 332 -7.08 -29.43 0.93
C THR A 332 -7.18 -29.79 2.42
N ALA A 333 -7.24 -28.80 3.31
CA ALA A 333 -7.41 -28.95 4.76
C ALA A 333 -8.77 -28.43 5.21
#